data_AF-A0A2W0CBX2-F1
#
_entry.id   AF-A0A2W0CBX2-F1
#
_cell.length_a   1.000
_cell.length_b   1.000
_cell.length_c   1.000
_cell.angle_alpha   90.00
_cell.angle_beta   90.00
_cell.angle_gamma   90.00
#
_symmetry.space_group_name_H-M   'P 1'
#
loop_
_entity.id
_entity.type
_entity.pdbx_description
1 polymer ?
#
loop_
_entity_poly.entity_id
_entity_poly.type
_entity_poly.pdbx_seq_one_letter_code
_entity_poly.pdbx_strand_id
1 'polypeptide(L)'
;MYIFIVNKKNTSIDDGSNILSLEIENGEAIARFRGSLLTLFGEPNYKTSDAENAFQYSITAIDKIGNSCVFSIYQGPSGLGIEGKEDDDSVLQAVQFFVKHVTEVVPADFDEKLVYGDTGSTIEYGCKNGVCYYIESSPITSIKNDKHRLPDLTTPQWNEINEIDFTGVKDPNDSWFWKEDLLHSSTIHFPSIRDLMRKDLSLIVGKPIGLDEVKRIGHEEGFNTEFDAGKPEMALNALAEVWAWKTTAGKTSQKRRLDCSSFAWTISRAVYGFYGGNLNKNHALANALYEEHEDRISSQEDTLRFFYALLNLFKFKRLKG
;
A
#
# COMPACT_ATOMS: atom_id res chain seq x y z
N MET A 1 21.84 -30.41 -22.55
CA MET A 1 22.47 -30.57 -21.23
C MET A 1 23.45 -29.43 -21.09
N TYR A 2 23.23 -28.59 -20.09
CA TYR A 2 24.02 -27.39 -19.84
C TYR A 2 24.82 -27.55 -18.54
N ILE A 3 25.95 -26.86 -18.46
CA ILE A 3 26.66 -26.60 -17.20
C ILE A 3 26.28 -25.18 -16.76
N PHE A 4 25.86 -25.02 -15.51
CA PHE A 4 25.46 -23.73 -14.95
C PHE A 4 26.49 -23.22 -13.94
N ILE A 5 26.88 -21.95 -14.06
CA ILE A 5 27.89 -21.30 -13.22
C ILE A 5 27.35 -19.97 -12.71
N VAL A 6 27.45 -19.70 -11.41
CA VAL A 6 27.18 -18.36 -10.86
C VAL A 6 28.35 -17.43 -11.12
N ASN A 7 28.07 -16.28 -11.74
CA ASN A 7 29.03 -15.21 -11.92
C ASN A 7 29.07 -14.35 -10.66
N LYS A 8 30.20 -14.28 -9.94
CA LYS A 8 30.29 -13.49 -8.68
C LYS A 8 30.28 -11.96 -8.87
N LYS A 9 30.45 -11.46 -10.10
CA LYS A 9 30.30 -10.04 -10.42
C LYS A 9 28.89 -9.84 -10.98
N ASN A 10 28.18 -8.83 -10.47
CA ASN A 10 26.94 -8.38 -11.09
C ASN A 10 27.26 -7.92 -12.52
N THR A 11 26.94 -8.75 -13.48
CA THR A 11 26.87 -8.37 -14.89
C THR A 11 25.45 -7.93 -15.11
N SER A 12 25.19 -6.61 -15.14
CA SER A 12 23.95 -6.12 -15.74
C SER A 12 23.90 -6.64 -17.16
N ILE A 13 22.79 -7.26 -17.54
CA ILE A 13 22.56 -7.64 -18.92
C ILE A 13 22.07 -6.34 -19.58
N ASP A 14 22.94 -5.66 -20.33
CA ASP A 14 22.50 -4.54 -21.16
C ASP A 14 21.39 -5.06 -22.09
N ASP A 15 20.24 -4.38 -22.06
CA ASP A 15 19.00 -4.76 -22.76
C ASP A 15 18.32 -6.09 -22.31
N GLY A 16 18.44 -6.44 -21.02
CA GLY A 16 17.69 -7.56 -20.42
C GLY A 16 16.19 -7.29 -20.27
N SER A 17 15.35 -8.25 -20.66
CA SER A 17 13.90 -8.27 -20.40
C SER A 17 13.55 -9.42 -19.46
N ASN A 18 12.40 -9.34 -18.77
CA ASN A 18 11.83 -10.52 -18.11
C ASN A 18 11.35 -11.50 -19.19
N ILE A 19 12.09 -12.59 -19.36
CA ILE A 19 11.84 -13.60 -20.42
C ILE A 19 11.02 -14.78 -19.92
N LEU A 20 10.95 -14.97 -18.60
CA LEU A 20 10.15 -16.00 -17.99
C LEU A 20 9.76 -15.57 -16.57
N SER A 21 8.47 -15.30 -16.41
CA SER A 21 7.86 -15.28 -15.09
C SER A 21 7.53 -16.72 -14.71
N LEU A 22 8.08 -17.19 -13.60
CA LEU A 22 7.75 -18.52 -13.13
C LEU A 22 6.36 -18.44 -12.49
N GLU A 23 5.36 -19.04 -13.13
CA GLU A 23 4.02 -19.22 -12.56
C GLU A 23 4.10 -20.19 -11.39
N ILE A 24 4.56 -19.68 -10.25
CA ILE A 24 4.66 -20.42 -9.00
C ILE A 24 3.41 -20.09 -8.20
N GLU A 25 2.42 -20.98 -8.28
CA GLU A 25 1.08 -20.79 -7.73
C GLU A 25 1.01 -20.76 -6.19
N ASN A 26 2.10 -21.10 -5.48
CA ASN A 26 2.14 -21.16 -4.02
C ASN A 26 3.50 -20.66 -3.48
N GLY A 27 3.48 -19.83 -2.44
CA GLY A 27 4.68 -19.32 -1.77
C GLY A 27 5.63 -20.40 -1.24
N GLU A 28 5.13 -21.59 -0.87
CA GLU A 28 6.01 -22.73 -0.52
C GLU A 28 6.87 -23.19 -1.69
N ALA A 29 6.38 -23.08 -2.93
CA ALA A 29 7.15 -23.42 -4.11
C ALA A 29 8.19 -22.33 -4.44
N ILE A 30 7.95 -21.06 -4.06
CA ILE A 30 8.97 -20.00 -4.08
C ILE A 30 10.10 -20.36 -3.10
N ALA A 31 9.73 -20.72 -1.86
CA ALA A 31 10.69 -21.14 -0.84
C ALA A 31 11.50 -22.37 -1.29
N ARG A 32 10.83 -23.37 -1.89
CA ARG A 32 11.49 -24.55 -2.45
C ARG A 32 12.49 -24.18 -3.54
N PHE A 33 12.08 -23.33 -4.50
CA PHE A 33 12.97 -22.91 -5.59
C PHE A 33 14.21 -22.19 -5.05
N ARG A 34 14.01 -21.28 -4.08
CA ARG A 34 15.10 -20.58 -3.37
C ARG A 34 16.05 -21.55 -2.66
N GLY A 35 15.51 -22.53 -1.92
CA GLY A 35 16.32 -23.57 -1.25
C GLY A 35 17.09 -24.47 -2.24
N SER A 36 16.51 -24.77 -3.40
CA SER A 36 17.19 -25.53 -4.45
C SER A 36 18.33 -24.73 -5.11
N LEU A 37 18.14 -23.43 -5.31
CA LEU A 37 19.23 -22.54 -5.75
C LEU A 37 20.38 -22.53 -4.74
N LEU A 38 20.08 -22.42 -3.43
CA LEU A 38 21.08 -22.49 -2.37
C LEU A 38 21.85 -23.82 -2.38
N THR A 39 21.16 -24.93 -2.64
CA THR A 39 21.79 -26.27 -2.75
C THR A 39 22.76 -26.35 -3.91
N LEU A 40 22.36 -25.85 -5.08
CA LEU A 40 23.15 -25.93 -6.30
C LEU A 40 24.31 -24.93 -6.32
N PHE A 41 24.09 -23.74 -5.78
CA PHE A 41 24.90 -22.57 -6.09
C PHE A 41 25.39 -21.79 -4.87
N GLY A 42 24.89 -22.09 -3.66
CA GLY A 42 25.17 -21.30 -2.46
C GLY A 42 24.50 -19.92 -2.50
N GLU A 43 25.06 -18.95 -1.79
CA GLU A 43 24.50 -17.60 -1.65
C GLU A 43 24.38 -16.85 -2.99
N PRO A 44 23.35 -15.98 -3.15
CA PRO A 44 23.14 -15.16 -4.33
C PRO A 44 24.20 -14.06 -4.48
N ASN A 45 24.19 -13.37 -5.63
CA ASN A 45 25.01 -12.18 -5.87
C ASN A 45 24.73 -11.08 -4.86
N TYR A 46 23.46 -10.88 -4.53
CA TYR A 46 23.02 -10.08 -3.40
C TYR A 46 21.73 -10.65 -2.83
N LYS A 47 21.47 -10.26 -1.58
CA LYS A 47 20.17 -10.43 -0.92
C LYS A 47 19.84 -9.23 -0.07
N THR A 48 18.56 -8.95 0.11
CA THR A 48 18.06 -7.86 0.94
C THR A 48 16.90 -8.35 1.81
N SER A 49 16.39 -7.48 2.68
CA SER A 49 15.14 -7.74 3.43
C SER A 49 13.93 -7.09 2.77
N ASP A 50 14.09 -6.50 1.59
CA ASP A 50 13.03 -5.89 0.81
C ASP A 50 12.33 -6.97 -0.02
N ALA A 51 11.03 -7.15 0.17
CA ALA A 51 10.25 -8.13 -0.58
C ALA A 51 10.19 -7.80 -2.08
N GLU A 52 10.38 -6.54 -2.45
CA GLU A 52 10.40 -6.07 -3.84
C GLU A 52 11.78 -6.22 -4.49
N ASN A 53 12.82 -6.61 -3.73
CA ASN A 53 14.18 -6.77 -4.21
C ASN A 53 14.96 -7.80 -3.36
N ALA A 54 14.40 -9.00 -3.23
CA ALA A 54 14.83 -9.94 -2.19
C ALA A 54 16.21 -10.56 -2.47
N PHE A 55 16.47 -11.03 -3.70
CA PHE A 55 17.77 -11.57 -4.09
C PHE A 55 17.96 -11.62 -5.61
N GLN A 56 19.20 -11.85 -6.05
CA GLN A 56 19.51 -12.17 -7.45
C GLN A 56 20.70 -13.13 -7.63
N TYR A 57 20.63 -14.02 -8.61
CA TYR A 57 21.75 -14.76 -9.19
C TYR A 57 21.99 -14.31 -10.63
N SER A 58 23.25 -14.23 -11.05
CA SER A 58 23.66 -14.14 -12.46
C SER A 58 24.27 -15.47 -12.87
N ILE A 59 23.64 -16.15 -13.83
CA ILE A 59 24.00 -17.49 -14.28
C ILE A 59 24.57 -17.45 -15.69
N THR A 60 25.71 -18.11 -15.88
CA THR A 60 26.21 -18.51 -17.19
C THR A 60 25.84 -19.97 -17.43
N ALA A 61 25.13 -20.24 -18.53
CA ALA A 61 24.86 -21.59 -19.00
C ALA A 61 25.75 -21.92 -20.21
N ILE A 62 26.47 -23.03 -20.14
CA ILE A 62 27.40 -23.50 -21.17
C ILE A 62 26.87 -24.81 -21.76
N ASP A 63 26.66 -24.87 -23.07
CA ASP A 63 26.22 -26.07 -23.77
C ASP A 63 27.37 -27.09 -23.97
N LYS A 64 27.06 -28.24 -24.59
CA LYS A 64 28.06 -29.31 -24.84
C LYS A 64 29.16 -28.94 -25.83
N ILE A 65 28.94 -27.91 -26.64
CA ILE A 65 29.84 -27.47 -27.72
C ILE A 65 30.69 -26.28 -27.22
N GLY A 66 30.35 -25.70 -26.06
CA GLY A 66 31.05 -24.60 -25.42
C GLY A 66 30.40 -23.24 -25.63
N ASN A 67 29.21 -23.16 -26.24
CA ASN A 67 28.49 -21.90 -26.37
C ASN A 67 27.93 -21.50 -25.01
N SER A 68 28.08 -20.22 -24.66
CA SER A 68 27.61 -19.67 -23.39
C SER A 68 26.51 -18.66 -23.59
N CYS A 69 25.49 -18.71 -22.75
CA CYS A 69 24.49 -17.65 -22.59
C CYS A 69 24.40 -17.22 -21.12
N VAL A 70 23.91 -16.00 -20.87
CA VAL A 70 23.80 -15.42 -19.52
C VAL A 70 22.36 -15.00 -19.27
N PHE A 71 21.87 -15.30 -18.07
CA PHE A 71 20.57 -14.84 -17.58
C PHE A 71 20.65 -14.62 -16.07
N SER A 72 19.74 -13.82 -15.53
CA SER A 72 19.62 -13.58 -14.09
C SER A 72 18.35 -14.19 -13.54
N ILE A 73 18.39 -14.66 -12.30
CA ILE A 73 17.22 -15.11 -11.54
C ILE A 73 17.07 -14.18 -10.35
N TYR A 74 15.89 -13.62 -10.15
CA TYR A 74 15.64 -12.69 -9.07
C TYR A 74 14.27 -12.94 -8.43
N GLN A 75 14.08 -12.40 -7.24
CA GLN A 75 12.77 -12.26 -6.62
C GLN A 75 12.49 -10.77 -6.42
N GLY A 76 11.51 -10.25 -7.16
CA GLY A 76 11.10 -8.85 -7.18
C GLY A 76 9.62 -8.66 -6.82
N PRO A 77 8.99 -7.52 -7.19
CA PRO A 77 7.63 -7.18 -6.78
C PRO A 77 6.58 -8.20 -7.23
N SER A 78 6.79 -8.81 -8.40
CA SER A 78 5.91 -9.82 -9.00
C SER A 78 6.30 -11.27 -8.63
N GLY A 79 7.20 -11.46 -7.66
CA GLY A 79 7.72 -12.77 -7.28
C GLY A 79 8.99 -13.17 -8.05
N LEU A 80 9.15 -14.47 -8.30
CA LEU A 80 10.34 -15.01 -8.98
C LEU A 80 10.30 -14.72 -10.49
N GLY A 81 11.37 -14.10 -10.99
CA GLY A 81 11.56 -13.79 -12.40
C GLY A 81 12.90 -14.27 -12.91
N ILE A 82 12.95 -14.52 -14.22
CA ILE A 82 14.20 -14.76 -14.95
C ILE A 82 14.34 -13.68 -16.02
N GLU A 83 15.46 -12.97 -15.96
CA GLU A 83 15.83 -11.92 -16.89
C GLU A 83 16.89 -12.40 -17.86
N GLY A 84 16.72 -12.10 -19.14
CA GLY A 84 17.68 -12.46 -20.18
C GLY A 84 17.32 -11.81 -21.51
N LYS A 85 18.01 -12.23 -22.57
CA LYS A 85 17.74 -11.74 -23.93
C LYS A 85 16.57 -12.52 -24.54
N GLU A 86 15.43 -11.85 -24.69
CA GLU A 86 14.14 -12.46 -25.11
C GLU A 86 14.19 -13.05 -26.53
N ASP A 87 14.84 -12.34 -27.45
CA ASP A 87 14.94 -12.75 -28.87
C ASP A 87 16.04 -13.80 -29.14
N ASP A 88 16.54 -14.48 -28.11
CA ASP A 88 17.55 -15.53 -28.25
C ASP A 88 17.00 -16.89 -27.82
N ASP A 89 16.61 -17.71 -28.79
CA ASP A 89 16.11 -19.08 -28.59
C ASP A 89 17.07 -19.94 -27.73
N SER A 90 18.37 -19.67 -27.78
CA SER A 90 19.37 -20.42 -26.99
C SER A 90 19.25 -20.09 -25.51
N VAL A 91 18.94 -18.82 -25.18
CA VAL A 91 18.70 -18.37 -23.79
C VAL A 91 17.42 -19.02 -23.27
N LEU A 92 16.33 -19.00 -24.04
CA LEU A 92 15.05 -19.61 -23.64
C LEU A 92 15.20 -21.11 -23.38
N GLN A 93 15.89 -21.85 -24.26
CA GLN A 93 16.16 -23.27 -24.06
C GLN A 93 17.04 -23.54 -22.83
N ALA A 94 18.06 -22.71 -22.59
CA ALA A 94 18.92 -22.83 -21.42
C ALA A 94 18.14 -22.57 -20.12
N VAL A 95 17.26 -21.57 -20.11
CA VAL A 95 16.39 -21.23 -18.97
C VAL A 95 15.39 -22.35 -18.68
N GLN A 96 14.74 -22.93 -19.68
CA GLN A 96 13.83 -24.06 -19.47
C GLN A 96 14.56 -25.27 -18.86
N PHE A 97 15.77 -25.57 -19.35
CA PHE A 97 16.60 -26.63 -18.78
C PHE A 97 17.03 -26.30 -17.34
N PHE A 98 17.37 -25.05 -17.06
CA PHE A 98 17.74 -24.56 -15.73
C PHE A 98 16.58 -24.73 -14.74
N VAL A 99 15.38 -24.26 -15.08
CA VAL A 99 14.19 -24.35 -14.22
C VAL A 99 13.88 -25.81 -13.88
N LYS A 100 13.93 -26.70 -14.87
CA LYS A 100 13.77 -28.14 -14.64
C LYS A 100 14.86 -28.68 -13.71
N HIS A 101 16.12 -28.29 -13.93
CA HIS A 101 17.23 -28.75 -13.10
C HIS A 101 17.09 -28.30 -11.63
N VAL A 102 16.69 -27.05 -11.39
CA VAL A 102 16.49 -26.50 -10.04
C VAL A 102 15.31 -27.18 -9.33
N THR A 103 14.21 -27.44 -10.03
CA THR A 103 13.00 -28.02 -9.42
C THR A 103 13.16 -29.49 -9.00
N GLU A 104 14.08 -30.22 -9.65
CA GLU A 104 14.41 -31.63 -9.32
C GLU A 104 15.34 -31.77 -8.10
N VAL A 105 15.93 -30.68 -7.62
CA VAL A 105 16.88 -30.69 -6.49
C VAL A 105 16.15 -30.65 -5.15
N VAL A 106 16.71 -31.37 -4.17
CA VAL A 106 16.28 -31.27 -2.76
C VAL A 106 16.73 -29.92 -2.21
N PRO A 107 15.83 -29.08 -1.66
CA PRO A 107 16.18 -27.74 -1.20
C PRO A 107 17.04 -27.77 0.06
N ALA A 108 17.94 -26.79 0.19
CA ALA A 108 18.75 -26.56 1.37
C ALA A 108 17.91 -25.89 2.45
N ASP A 109 18.32 -26.08 3.70
CA ASP A 109 17.69 -25.42 4.82
C ASP A 109 18.05 -23.93 4.84
N PHE A 110 17.04 -23.08 4.97
CA PHE A 110 17.19 -21.63 5.14
C PHE A 110 15.94 -21.05 5.82
N ASP A 111 16.09 -19.86 6.39
CA ASP A 111 15.04 -19.10 7.07
C ASP A 111 15.29 -17.61 6.84
N GLU A 112 14.38 -16.95 6.13
CA GLU A 112 14.50 -15.55 5.75
C GLU A 112 13.19 -14.79 6.01
N LYS A 113 13.34 -13.49 6.30
CA LYS A 113 12.23 -12.56 6.52
C LYS A 113 12.35 -11.35 5.60
N LEU A 114 11.32 -11.13 4.78
CA LEU A 114 11.21 -10.01 3.86
C LEU A 114 10.12 -9.05 4.32
N VAL A 115 10.21 -7.79 3.90
CA VAL A 115 9.27 -6.71 4.23
C VAL A 115 8.92 -5.94 2.98
N TYR A 116 7.62 -5.77 2.71
CA TYR A 116 7.12 -4.82 1.72
C TYR A 116 7.21 -3.41 2.28
N GLY A 117 7.96 -2.51 1.63
CA GLY A 117 8.19 -1.16 2.14
C GLY A 117 6.93 -0.30 2.24
N ASP A 118 5.99 -0.49 1.31
CA ASP A 118 4.77 0.29 1.17
C ASP A 118 3.65 -0.11 2.15
N THR A 119 3.46 -1.42 2.36
CA THR A 119 2.43 -1.98 3.24
C THR A 119 2.95 -2.33 4.63
N GLY A 120 4.26 -2.56 4.75
CA GLY A 120 4.87 -3.14 5.94
C GLY A 120 4.46 -4.59 6.22
N SER A 121 3.82 -5.26 5.26
CA SER A 121 3.60 -6.71 5.27
C SER A 121 4.94 -7.43 5.26
N THR A 122 4.98 -8.61 5.88
CA THR A 122 6.19 -9.40 6.01
C THR A 122 5.97 -10.80 5.45
N ILE A 123 6.99 -11.32 4.77
CA ILE A 123 7.05 -12.72 4.35
C ILE A 123 8.09 -13.40 5.23
N GLU A 124 7.71 -14.48 5.91
CA GLU A 124 8.61 -15.39 6.60
C GLU A 124 8.59 -16.72 5.84
N TYR A 125 9.72 -17.11 5.25
CA TYR A 125 9.78 -18.28 4.37
C TYR A 125 11.12 -18.98 4.46
N GLY A 126 11.12 -20.27 4.14
CA GLY A 126 12.28 -21.11 4.32
C GLY A 126 12.03 -22.57 4.00
N CYS A 127 13.06 -23.38 4.17
CA CYS A 127 12.97 -24.83 4.15
C CYS A 127 13.70 -25.40 5.36
N LYS A 128 13.16 -26.48 5.93
CA LYS A 128 13.75 -27.20 7.05
C LYS A 128 13.58 -28.70 6.85
N ASN A 129 14.69 -29.44 6.79
CA ASN A 129 14.71 -30.86 6.49
C ASN A 129 13.90 -31.22 5.23
N GLY A 130 14.02 -30.41 4.18
CA GLY A 130 13.32 -30.61 2.90
C GLY A 130 11.83 -30.23 2.89
N VAL A 131 11.27 -29.76 4.01
CA VAL A 131 9.90 -29.23 4.12
C VAL A 131 9.97 -27.72 4.06
N CYS A 132 9.30 -27.10 3.09
CA CYS A 132 9.32 -25.65 2.90
C CYS A 132 8.06 -25.00 3.46
N TYR A 133 8.20 -23.77 3.94
CA TYR A 133 7.12 -22.96 4.47
C TYR A 133 7.17 -21.56 3.88
N TYR A 134 6.01 -20.93 3.82
CA TYR A 134 5.84 -19.55 3.42
C TYR A 134 4.68 -18.96 4.20
N ILE A 135 4.94 -17.93 4.99
CA ILE A 135 3.97 -17.26 5.84
C ILE A 135 4.01 -15.79 5.49
N GLU A 136 2.98 -15.32 4.80
CA GLU A 136 2.77 -13.91 4.60
C GLU A 136 1.87 -13.35 5.70
N SER A 137 2.40 -12.37 6.42
CA SER A 137 1.72 -11.69 7.50
C SER A 137 1.61 -10.22 7.15
N SER A 138 0.40 -9.72 7.04
CA SER A 138 0.18 -8.30 6.96
C SER A 138 0.05 -7.72 8.37
N PRO A 139 0.58 -6.52 8.66
CA PRO A 139 0.16 -5.77 9.85
C PRO A 139 -1.36 -5.50 9.86
N ILE A 140 -2.05 -5.71 8.73
CA ILE A 140 -3.51 -5.72 8.60
C ILE A 140 -4.12 -7.00 9.22
N THR A 141 -3.50 -8.18 9.08
CA THR A 141 -4.05 -9.43 9.65
C THR A 141 -4.03 -9.42 11.19
N SER A 142 -3.14 -8.64 11.81
CA SER A 142 -3.23 -8.38 13.26
C SER A 142 -4.41 -7.50 13.66
N ILE A 143 -4.94 -6.67 12.74
CA ILE A 143 -6.19 -5.91 12.95
C ILE A 143 -7.39 -6.87 12.88
N LYS A 144 -7.38 -7.84 11.95
CA LYS A 144 -8.42 -8.89 11.86
C LYS A 144 -8.60 -9.69 13.16
N ASN A 145 -7.56 -9.84 13.98
CA ASN A 145 -7.61 -10.56 15.25
C ASN A 145 -8.10 -9.69 16.43
N ASP A 146 -8.20 -8.37 16.27
CA ASP A 146 -8.69 -7.45 17.29
C ASP A 146 -10.01 -6.81 16.86
N LYS A 147 -11.08 -7.62 17.00
CA LYS A 147 -12.51 -7.27 16.94
C LYS A 147 -13.04 -6.77 15.58
N HIS A 148 -13.93 -7.56 15.00
CA HIS A 148 -14.79 -7.28 13.82
C HIS A 148 -15.68 -6.02 13.90
N ARG A 149 -15.43 -5.08 14.81
CA ARG A 149 -16.25 -3.90 15.03
C ARG A 149 -15.35 -2.70 15.24
N LEU A 150 -15.59 -1.65 14.45
CA LEU A 150 -15.04 -0.32 14.69
C LEU A 150 -15.29 0.09 16.16
N PRO A 151 -14.37 0.84 16.78
CA PRO A 151 -14.49 1.23 18.18
C PRO A 151 -15.81 1.97 18.45
N ASP A 152 -16.41 1.70 19.61
CA ASP A 152 -17.58 2.44 20.04
C ASP A 152 -17.24 3.90 20.31
N LEU A 153 -18.16 4.79 19.92
CA LEU A 153 -18.03 6.22 20.16
C LEU A 153 -18.20 6.52 21.66
N THR A 154 -17.34 7.38 22.18
CA THR A 154 -17.49 7.99 23.50
C THR A 154 -18.64 9.00 23.51
N THR A 155 -19.17 9.35 24.69
CA THR A 155 -20.26 10.35 24.80
C THR A 155 -19.96 11.69 24.11
N PRO A 156 -18.76 12.27 24.22
CA PRO A 156 -18.43 13.50 23.47
C PRO A 156 -18.50 13.29 21.95
N GLN A 157 -18.03 12.15 21.44
CA GLN A 157 -18.07 11.83 20.00
C GLN A 157 -19.50 11.60 19.51
N TRP A 158 -20.36 11.04 20.37
CA TRP A 158 -21.80 10.95 20.12
C TRP A 158 -22.47 12.31 20.02
N ASN A 159 -22.09 13.27 20.89
CA ASN A 159 -22.67 14.61 20.87
C ASN A 159 -22.32 15.36 19.57
N GLU A 160 -21.19 15.05 18.94
CA GLU A 160 -20.87 15.61 17.63
C GLU A 160 -21.91 15.25 16.56
N ILE A 161 -22.58 14.09 16.64
CA ILE A 161 -23.69 13.74 15.74
C ILE A 161 -24.88 14.69 15.93
N ASN A 162 -25.21 14.97 17.18
CA ASN A 162 -26.43 15.70 17.55
C ASN A 162 -26.28 17.24 17.42
N GLU A 163 -25.05 17.73 17.37
CA GLU A 163 -24.74 19.17 17.28
C GLU A 163 -24.41 19.64 15.84
N ILE A 164 -24.39 18.73 14.87
CA ILE A 164 -24.21 19.06 13.45
C ILE A 164 -25.59 19.43 12.88
N ASP A 165 -25.95 20.71 12.96
CA ASP A 165 -27.09 21.28 12.22
C ASP A 165 -26.59 22.26 11.15
N PHE A 166 -26.61 21.80 9.90
CA PHE A 166 -26.22 22.58 8.72
C PHE A 166 -27.42 22.89 7.82
N THR A 167 -28.64 22.63 8.28
CA THR A 167 -29.87 22.89 7.49
C THR A 167 -30.02 24.37 7.11
N GLY A 168 -29.38 25.27 7.88
CA GLY A 168 -29.30 26.71 7.61
C GLY A 168 -28.10 27.17 6.77
N VAL A 169 -27.10 26.31 6.51
CA VAL A 169 -25.90 26.69 5.75
C VAL A 169 -26.14 26.47 4.26
N LYS A 170 -26.66 27.51 3.59
CA LYS A 170 -26.65 27.59 2.13
C LYS A 170 -25.30 28.15 1.69
N ASP A 171 -24.36 27.30 1.30
CA ASP A 171 -23.16 27.73 0.60
C ASP A 171 -23.42 27.68 -0.92
N PRO A 172 -23.65 28.83 -1.59
CA PRO A 172 -23.95 28.87 -3.02
C PRO A 172 -22.77 28.44 -3.91
N ASN A 173 -21.53 28.39 -3.40
CA ASN A 173 -20.35 28.00 -4.18
C ASN A 173 -20.10 26.48 -4.19
N ASP A 174 -20.79 25.75 -3.31
CA ASP A 174 -20.60 24.32 -3.05
C ASP A 174 -21.78 23.47 -3.56
N SER A 175 -22.48 23.95 -4.60
CA SER A 175 -23.63 23.23 -5.19
C SER A 175 -23.36 21.77 -5.52
N TRP A 176 -22.11 21.42 -5.83
CA TRP A 176 -21.67 20.05 -6.08
C TRP A 176 -21.58 19.18 -4.82
N PHE A 177 -21.22 19.74 -3.65
CA PHE A 177 -21.15 19.02 -2.37
C PHE A 177 -22.51 18.44 -1.95
N TRP A 178 -23.58 19.03 -2.46
CA TRP A 178 -24.96 18.70 -2.13
C TRP A 178 -25.71 18.04 -3.29
N LYS A 179 -25.00 17.63 -4.36
CA LYS A 179 -25.61 16.86 -5.44
C LYS A 179 -25.98 15.47 -4.95
N GLU A 180 -27.19 15.04 -5.30
CA GLU A 180 -27.70 13.70 -5.00
C GLU A 180 -26.80 12.58 -5.57
N ASP A 181 -26.10 12.84 -6.69
CA ASP A 181 -25.19 11.88 -7.32
C ASP A 181 -24.07 11.38 -6.41
N LEU A 182 -23.63 12.18 -5.42
CA LEU A 182 -22.60 11.78 -4.44
C LEU A 182 -23.10 10.77 -3.40
N LEU A 183 -24.42 10.68 -3.19
CA LEU A 183 -25.02 9.76 -2.23
C LEU A 183 -25.06 8.32 -2.75
N HIS A 184 -24.91 8.13 -4.06
CA HIS A 184 -24.99 6.81 -4.70
C HIS A 184 -23.64 6.11 -4.88
N SER A 185 -22.52 6.81 -4.67
CA SER A 185 -21.16 6.28 -4.86
C SER A 185 -20.40 5.95 -3.57
N SER A 186 -21.01 6.14 -2.40
CA SER A 186 -20.31 6.06 -1.11
C SER A 186 -20.99 5.16 -0.10
N THR A 187 -20.19 4.37 0.63
CA THR A 187 -20.59 3.70 1.88
C THR A 187 -20.53 4.66 3.08
N ILE A 188 -19.82 5.79 2.95
CA ILE A 188 -19.71 6.82 3.97
C ILE A 188 -20.80 7.88 3.85
N HIS A 189 -21.34 8.31 4.99
CA HIS A 189 -22.20 9.49 5.08
C HIS A 189 -21.37 10.77 4.96
N PHE A 190 -21.08 11.15 3.71
CA PHE A 190 -20.24 12.29 3.35
C PHE A 190 -20.55 13.62 4.06
N PRO A 191 -21.83 14.04 4.20
CA PRO A 191 -22.16 15.29 4.90
C PRO A 191 -21.57 15.35 6.31
N SER A 192 -21.58 14.23 7.05
CA SER A 192 -21.10 14.21 8.44
C SER A 192 -19.60 14.50 8.55
N ILE A 193 -18.78 13.93 7.67
CA ILE A 193 -17.32 14.14 7.70
C ILE A 193 -16.97 15.54 7.24
N ARG A 194 -17.57 15.99 6.12
CA ARG A 194 -17.36 17.34 5.60
C ARG A 194 -17.72 18.40 6.64
N ASP A 195 -18.90 18.28 7.25
CA ASP A 195 -19.42 19.29 8.16
C ASP A 195 -18.67 19.33 9.48
N LEU A 196 -18.27 18.18 10.00
CA LEU A 196 -17.36 18.10 11.14
C LEU A 196 -16.02 18.80 10.83
N MET A 197 -15.44 18.55 9.66
CA MET A 197 -14.18 19.18 9.28
C MET A 197 -14.31 20.70 9.13
N ARG A 198 -15.40 21.17 8.53
CA ARG A 198 -15.65 22.61 8.36
C ARG A 198 -15.94 23.31 9.68
N LYS A 199 -16.66 22.65 10.60
CA LYS A 199 -16.90 23.13 11.97
C LYS A 199 -15.57 23.34 12.70
N ASP A 200 -14.73 22.31 12.72
CA ASP A 200 -13.45 22.34 13.42
C ASP A 200 -12.44 23.35 12.85
N LEU A 201 -12.47 23.57 11.53
CA LEU A 201 -11.60 24.57 10.89
C LEU A 201 -12.14 26.00 11.03
N SER A 202 -13.42 26.18 11.29
CA SER A 202 -13.99 27.51 11.40
C SER A 202 -13.56 28.18 12.70
N LEU A 203 -12.97 29.37 12.56
CA LEU A 203 -12.63 30.24 13.69
C LEU A 203 -13.81 31.13 14.12
N ILE A 204 -14.93 31.11 13.39
CA ILE A 204 -16.08 32.00 13.60
C ILE A 204 -17.35 31.16 13.70
N VAL A 205 -17.99 31.19 14.87
CA VAL A 205 -19.28 30.52 15.12
C VAL A 205 -20.29 30.91 14.03
N GLY A 206 -20.81 29.91 13.32
CA GLY A 206 -21.84 30.08 12.29
C GLY A 206 -21.34 30.43 10.88
N LYS A 207 -20.02 30.54 10.64
CA LYS A 207 -19.47 30.71 9.29
C LYS A 207 -18.50 29.57 8.95
N PRO A 208 -18.95 28.51 8.26
CA PRO A 208 -18.05 27.43 7.87
C PRO A 208 -16.98 27.92 6.88
N ILE A 209 -15.80 27.29 6.93
CA ILE A 209 -14.70 27.58 6.00
C ILE A 209 -15.12 27.27 4.56
N GLY A 210 -14.77 28.11 3.60
CA GLY A 210 -15.00 27.88 2.17
C GLY A 210 -13.80 27.25 1.47
N LEU A 211 -13.99 26.71 0.26
CA LEU A 211 -12.91 26.04 -0.50
C LEU A 211 -11.71 26.94 -0.82
N ASP A 212 -11.93 28.21 -1.15
CA ASP A 212 -10.84 29.16 -1.39
C ASP A 212 -9.98 29.38 -0.14
N GLU A 213 -10.62 29.33 1.03
CA GLU A 213 -9.93 29.43 2.30
C GLU A 213 -9.15 28.14 2.60
N VAL A 214 -9.72 26.97 2.32
CA VAL A 214 -9.00 25.68 2.38
C VAL A 214 -7.78 25.69 1.47
N LYS A 215 -7.90 26.13 0.21
CA LYS A 215 -6.77 26.25 -0.73
C LYS A 215 -5.69 27.17 -0.19
N ARG A 216 -6.09 28.33 0.33
CA ARG A 216 -5.16 29.31 0.90
C ARG A 216 -4.39 28.71 2.07
N ILE A 217 -5.08 28.08 3.03
CA ILE A 217 -4.43 27.44 4.18
C ILE A 217 -3.51 26.31 3.71
N GLY A 218 -3.97 25.46 2.79
CA GLY A 218 -3.15 24.37 2.24
C GLY A 218 -1.86 24.87 1.61
N HIS A 219 -1.95 25.90 0.76
CA HIS A 219 -0.79 26.53 0.13
C HIS A 219 0.17 27.16 1.16
N GLU A 220 -0.35 27.89 2.16
CA GLU A 220 0.45 28.46 3.25
C GLU A 220 1.22 27.40 4.05
N GLU A 221 0.63 26.21 4.21
CA GLU A 221 1.24 25.09 4.92
C GLU A 221 2.11 24.21 4.00
N GLY A 222 2.19 24.52 2.71
CA GLY A 222 3.00 23.82 1.71
C GLY A 222 2.42 22.49 1.24
N PHE A 223 1.09 22.40 1.17
CA PHE A 223 0.35 21.33 0.51
C PHE A 223 0.01 21.72 -0.93
N ASN A 224 -0.13 20.72 -1.81
CA ASN A 224 -0.57 20.94 -3.19
C ASN A 224 -2.09 20.85 -3.27
N THR A 225 -2.76 22.00 -3.21
CA THR A 225 -4.23 22.09 -3.20
C THR A 225 -4.78 22.60 -4.54
N GLU A 226 -4.41 21.94 -5.63
CA GLU A 226 -4.98 22.22 -6.95
C GLU A 226 -6.27 21.41 -7.18
N PHE A 227 -7.40 22.10 -7.17
CA PHE A 227 -8.71 21.51 -7.49
C PHE A 227 -9.69 22.58 -7.99
N ASP A 228 -10.72 22.15 -8.70
CA ASP A 228 -11.81 22.98 -9.19
C ASP A 228 -13.16 22.29 -8.97
N ALA A 229 -14.26 22.92 -9.39
CA ALA A 229 -15.61 22.39 -9.24
C ALA A 229 -15.85 21.07 -10.01
N GLY A 230 -14.97 20.69 -10.92
CA GLY A 230 -14.98 19.43 -11.66
C GLY A 230 -14.20 18.29 -10.99
N LYS A 231 -13.49 18.56 -9.89
CA LYS A 231 -12.69 17.56 -9.13
C LYS A 231 -13.10 17.51 -7.65
N PRO A 232 -14.34 17.13 -7.35
CA PRO A 232 -14.88 17.12 -5.99
C PRO A 232 -14.08 16.25 -5.01
N GLU A 233 -13.52 15.13 -5.49
CA GLU A 233 -12.65 14.22 -4.74
C GLU A 233 -11.37 14.91 -4.24
N MET A 234 -10.80 15.78 -5.06
CA MET A 234 -9.60 16.56 -4.73
C MET A 234 -9.91 17.72 -3.78
N ALA A 235 -11.11 18.30 -3.87
CA ALA A 235 -11.58 19.30 -2.91
C ALA A 235 -11.80 18.69 -1.51
N LEU A 236 -12.40 17.50 -1.42
CA LEU A 236 -12.48 16.75 -0.16
C LEU A 236 -11.10 16.37 0.36
N ASN A 237 -10.20 15.93 -0.52
CA ASN A 237 -8.84 15.57 -0.14
C ASN A 237 -8.13 16.76 0.53
N ALA A 238 -8.17 17.92 -0.12
CA ALA A 238 -7.58 19.15 0.43
C ALA A 238 -8.23 19.57 1.76
N LEU A 239 -9.57 19.48 1.87
CA LEU A 239 -10.28 19.77 3.13
C LEU A 239 -9.80 18.84 4.25
N ALA A 240 -9.76 17.54 4.01
CA ALA A 240 -9.35 16.54 4.99
C ALA A 240 -7.87 16.69 5.39
N GLU A 241 -7.00 17.02 4.43
CA GLU A 241 -5.57 17.21 4.66
C GLU A 241 -5.32 18.46 5.52
N VAL A 242 -5.92 19.59 5.15
CA VAL A 242 -5.85 20.84 5.92
C VAL A 242 -6.47 20.67 7.30
N TRP A 243 -7.63 20.01 7.39
CA TRP A 243 -8.27 19.72 8.66
C TRP A 243 -7.34 18.92 9.56
N ALA A 244 -6.79 17.79 9.10
CA ALA A 244 -5.89 16.97 9.89
C ALA A 244 -4.65 17.77 10.32
N TRP A 245 -4.10 18.60 9.44
CA TRP A 245 -2.93 19.42 9.73
C TRP A 245 -3.19 20.49 10.81
N LYS A 246 -4.32 21.18 10.76
CA LYS A 246 -4.61 22.32 11.66
C LYS A 246 -5.25 21.90 12.98
N THR A 247 -6.00 20.80 12.99
CA THR A 247 -6.84 20.43 14.12
C THR A 247 -6.26 19.30 14.98
N THR A 248 -5.11 18.72 14.59
CA THR A 248 -4.46 17.65 15.34
C THR A 248 -3.10 18.07 15.89
N ALA A 249 -2.74 17.59 17.07
CA ALA A 249 -1.47 17.87 17.72
C ALA A 249 -0.32 17.17 17.01
N GLY A 250 0.85 17.80 16.97
CA GLY A 250 2.08 17.18 16.47
C GLY A 250 3.11 18.21 16.06
N LYS A 251 4.39 17.81 16.04
CA LYS A 251 5.46 18.65 15.50
C LYS A 251 5.44 18.62 13.98
N THR A 252 5.68 19.77 13.36
CA THR A 252 5.89 19.90 11.90
C THR A 252 7.03 18.97 11.47
N SER A 253 6.71 18.01 10.60
CA SER A 253 7.69 17.06 10.03
C SER A 253 7.16 16.51 8.71
N GLN A 254 8.06 16.02 7.85
CA GLN A 254 7.67 15.36 6.59
C GLN A 254 6.78 14.14 6.86
N LYS A 255 7.10 13.36 7.90
CA LYS A 255 6.26 12.23 8.33
C LYS A 255 4.84 12.67 8.66
N ARG A 256 4.67 13.74 9.46
CA ARG A 256 3.33 14.24 9.82
C ARG A 256 2.56 14.73 8.61
N ARG A 257 3.22 15.39 7.65
CA ARG A 257 2.60 15.79 6.38
C ARG A 257 2.10 14.57 5.63
N LEU A 258 2.95 13.55 5.43
CA LEU A 258 2.56 12.29 4.78
C LEU A 258 1.41 11.58 5.50
N ASP A 259 1.37 11.58 6.84
CA ASP A 259 0.25 11.04 7.60
C ASP A 259 -1.05 11.83 7.35
N CYS A 260 -1.00 13.17 7.28
CA CYS A 260 -2.17 14.00 6.97
C CYS A 260 -2.68 13.76 5.54
N SER A 261 -1.77 13.66 4.57
CA SER A 261 -2.11 13.30 3.19
C SER A 261 -2.72 11.91 3.13
N SER A 262 -2.10 10.91 3.78
CA SER A 262 -2.60 9.52 3.81
C SER A 262 -4.01 9.42 4.40
N PHE A 263 -4.26 10.16 5.49
CA PHE A 263 -5.59 10.27 6.08
C PHE A 263 -6.60 10.87 5.10
N ALA A 264 -6.25 11.98 4.44
CA ALA A 264 -7.10 12.64 3.46
C ALA A 264 -7.42 11.76 2.25
N TRP A 265 -6.41 11.06 1.72
CA TRP A 265 -6.58 10.11 0.62
C TRP A 265 -7.50 8.96 0.98
N THR A 266 -7.40 8.43 2.20
CA THR A 266 -8.31 7.37 2.68
C THR A 266 -9.76 7.86 2.77
N ILE A 267 -9.98 9.08 3.28
CA ILE A 267 -11.33 9.69 3.35
C ILE A 267 -11.89 9.93 1.94
N SER A 268 -11.08 10.49 1.02
CA SER A 268 -11.49 10.69 -0.37
C SER A 268 -11.82 9.37 -1.07
N ARG A 269 -11.03 8.32 -0.85
CA ARG A 269 -11.31 6.98 -1.34
C ARG A 269 -12.66 6.48 -0.86
N ALA A 270 -12.92 6.58 0.43
CA ALA A 270 -14.14 6.06 1.03
C ALA A 270 -15.41 6.84 0.62
N VAL A 271 -15.27 8.12 0.26
CA VAL A 271 -16.38 8.92 -0.25
C VAL A 271 -16.59 8.76 -1.75
N TYR A 272 -15.52 8.79 -2.54
CA TYR A 272 -15.61 8.89 -4.00
C TYR A 272 -15.24 7.60 -4.75
N GLY A 273 -14.84 6.54 -4.04
CA GLY A 273 -14.24 5.35 -4.65
C GLY A 273 -12.91 5.66 -5.35
N PHE A 274 -12.25 6.76 -4.99
CA PHE A 274 -11.02 7.21 -5.65
C PHE A 274 -9.83 6.37 -5.18
N TYR A 275 -9.24 5.60 -6.10
CA TYR A 275 -8.08 4.76 -5.82
C TYR A 275 -6.78 5.52 -6.09
N GLY A 276 -5.91 5.55 -5.07
CA GLY A 276 -4.52 5.99 -5.16
C GLY A 276 -3.61 4.96 -4.51
N GLY A 277 -2.33 4.96 -4.87
CA GLY A 277 -1.32 4.10 -4.22
C GLY A 277 -1.09 4.47 -2.75
N ASN A 278 -0.31 3.64 -2.04
CA ASN A 278 0.03 3.90 -0.64
C ASN A 278 1.19 4.90 -0.53
N LEU A 279 0.99 5.97 0.25
CA LEU A 279 2.01 7.02 0.45
C LEU A 279 3.03 6.61 1.52
N ASN A 280 2.60 5.76 2.45
CA ASN A 280 3.40 5.18 3.51
C ASN A 280 2.65 3.98 4.13
N LYS A 281 3.30 3.29 5.07
CA LYS A 281 2.72 2.18 5.83
C LYS A 281 1.38 2.51 6.51
N ASN A 282 1.21 3.72 7.04
CA ASN A 282 -0.05 4.11 7.69
C ASN A 282 -1.17 4.29 6.66
N HIS A 283 -0.87 4.75 5.43
CA HIS A 283 -1.84 4.80 4.34
C HIS A 283 -2.33 3.40 3.98
N ALA A 284 -1.42 2.42 3.84
CA ALA A 284 -1.79 1.04 3.56
C ALA A 284 -2.69 0.45 4.65
N LEU A 285 -2.37 0.69 5.93
CA LEU A 285 -3.20 0.27 7.05
C LEU A 285 -4.58 0.93 7.05
N ALA A 286 -4.65 2.22 6.70
CA ALA A 286 -5.90 2.97 6.63
C ALA A 286 -6.80 2.49 5.49
N ASN A 287 -6.22 2.22 4.32
CA ASN A 287 -6.89 1.61 3.17
C ASN A 287 -7.45 0.24 3.50
N ALA A 288 -6.68 -0.58 4.19
CA ALA A 288 -7.13 -1.91 4.58
C ALA A 288 -8.22 -1.88 5.67
N LEU A 289 -8.15 -0.94 6.61
CA LEU A 289 -9.22 -0.71 7.58
C LEU A 289 -10.54 -0.36 6.87
N TYR A 290 -10.47 0.47 5.81
CA TYR A 290 -11.62 0.79 4.98
C TYR A 290 -12.15 -0.46 4.26
N GLU A 291 -11.31 -1.20 3.54
CA GLU A 291 -11.70 -2.42 2.82
C GLU A 291 -12.35 -3.48 3.73
N GLU A 292 -11.88 -3.61 4.98
CA GLU A 292 -12.49 -4.56 5.94
C GLU A 292 -13.90 -4.15 6.38
N HIS A 293 -14.22 -2.85 6.35
CA HIS A 293 -15.44 -2.29 6.91
C HIS A 293 -16.36 -1.65 5.87
N GLU A 294 -15.96 -1.55 4.61
CA GLU A 294 -16.69 -0.85 3.54
C GLU A 294 -18.16 -1.26 3.50
N ASP A 295 -18.44 -2.56 3.43
CA ASP A 295 -19.81 -3.12 3.40
C ASP A 295 -20.61 -2.91 4.70
N ARG A 296 -19.97 -2.47 5.79
CA ARG A 296 -20.56 -2.28 7.12
C ARG A 296 -20.78 -0.81 7.45
N ILE A 297 -20.20 0.12 6.69
CA ILE A 297 -20.47 1.53 6.88
C ILE A 297 -21.75 1.84 6.11
N SER A 298 -22.85 2.04 6.83
CA SER A 298 -24.16 2.31 6.22
C SER A 298 -24.92 3.42 6.94
N SER A 299 -24.29 4.09 7.89
CA SER A 299 -24.91 5.10 8.73
C SER A 299 -23.94 6.23 9.08
N GLN A 300 -24.49 7.35 9.53
CA GLN A 300 -23.72 8.45 10.11
C GLN A 300 -22.90 8.00 11.33
N GLU A 301 -23.44 7.09 12.14
CA GLU A 301 -22.74 6.53 13.30
C GLU A 301 -21.51 5.73 12.86
N ASP A 302 -21.66 4.81 11.91
CA ASP A 302 -20.56 3.97 11.43
C ASP A 302 -19.50 4.79 10.68
N THR A 303 -19.95 5.85 9.98
CA THR A 303 -19.07 6.84 9.37
C THR A 303 -18.16 7.49 10.41
N LEU A 304 -18.70 7.92 11.55
CA LEU A 304 -17.89 8.50 12.61
C LEU A 304 -17.02 7.47 13.30
N ARG A 305 -17.52 6.25 13.52
CA ARG A 305 -16.68 5.16 14.06
C ARG A 305 -15.46 4.91 13.18
N PHE A 306 -15.65 4.88 11.85
CA PHE A 306 -14.57 4.73 10.88
C PHE A 306 -13.60 5.92 10.94
N PHE A 307 -14.14 7.14 10.94
CA PHE A 307 -13.33 8.36 11.07
C PHE A 307 -12.45 8.35 12.34
N TYR A 308 -13.02 7.99 13.49
CA TYR A 308 -12.28 7.91 14.74
C TYR A 308 -11.28 6.76 14.79
N ALA A 309 -11.60 5.63 14.14
CA ALA A 309 -10.64 4.55 13.95
C ALA A 309 -9.43 5.01 13.12
N LEU A 310 -9.67 5.79 12.05
CA LEU A 310 -8.59 6.41 11.28
C LEU A 310 -7.75 7.37 12.13
N LEU A 311 -8.37 8.26 12.92
CA LEU A 311 -7.61 9.14 13.82
C LEU A 311 -6.71 8.37 14.78
N ASN A 312 -7.23 7.27 15.34
CA ASN A 312 -6.45 6.40 16.23
C ASN A 312 -5.27 5.74 15.50
N LEU A 313 -5.50 5.24 14.28
CA LEU A 313 -4.48 4.62 13.43
C LEU A 313 -3.33 5.59 13.14
N PHE A 314 -3.64 6.82 12.75
CA PHE A 314 -2.64 7.87 12.53
C PHE A 314 -2.10 8.52 13.81
N LYS A 315 -2.62 8.12 14.98
CA LYS A 315 -2.30 8.70 16.31
C LYS A 315 -2.55 10.21 16.38
N PHE A 316 -3.54 10.68 15.63
CA PHE A 316 -3.96 12.07 15.62
C PHE A 316 -4.72 12.41 16.90
N LYS A 317 -4.15 13.31 17.70
CA LYS A 317 -4.79 13.86 18.89
C LYS A 317 -5.44 15.18 18.53
N ARG A 318 -6.77 15.24 18.44
CA ARG A 318 -7.47 16.51 18.16
C ARG A 318 -7.15 17.55 19.23
N LEU A 319 -6.91 18.79 18.83
CA LEU A 319 -6.51 19.92 19.69
C LEU A 319 -7.66 20.50 20.54
N LYS A 320 -8.82 19.82 20.52
CA LYS A 320 -10.17 20.27 20.91
C LYS A 320 -10.81 21.18 19.86
N GLY A 321 -12.06 20.86 19.51
CA GLY A 321 -13.05 21.84 19.08
C GLY A 321 -13.63 22.58 20.28
#